data_AF-A0A142XPN0-F1
#
_entry.id   AF-A0A142XPN0-F1
#
_cell.length_a   1.000
_cell.length_b   1.000
_cell.length_c   1.000
_cell.angle_alpha   90.00
_cell.angle_beta   90.00
_cell.angle_gamma   90.00
#
_symmetry.space_group_name_H-M   'P 1'
#
loop_
_entity.id
_entity.type
_entity.pdbx_description
1 polymer ?
#
loop_
_entity_poly.entity_id
_entity_poly.type
_entity_poly.pdbx_seq_one_letter_code
_entity_poly.pdbx_strand_id
1 'polypeptide(L)' 'MRTAFLVLLGCAALDLIAIVVLLSIVWVLHRQMRKEAAARGEVIVSAASQFGYVFAGLMLLLALCCGLAAALVL' A
#
# COMPACT_ATOMS: atom_id res chain seq x y z
N MET A 1 17.69 -15.68 18.49
CA MET A 1 16.29 -15.27 18.20
C MET A 1 16.19 -13.92 17.49
N ARG A 2 17.02 -12.93 17.86
CA ARG A 2 17.07 -11.58 17.24
C ARG A 2 17.23 -11.57 15.71
N THR A 3 18.11 -12.41 15.16
CA THR A 3 18.31 -12.52 13.70
C THR A 3 17.08 -13.04 12.95
N ALA A 4 16.42 -14.08 13.48
CA ALA A 4 15.19 -14.62 12.88
C ALA A 4 14.06 -13.57 12.87
N PHE A 5 13.95 -12.76 13.91
CA PHE A 5 12.97 -11.68 13.99
C PHE A 5 13.24 -10.57 12.95
N LEU A 6 14.51 -10.19 12.77
CA LEU A 6 14.90 -9.20 11.74
C LEU A 6 14.62 -9.71 10.31
N VAL A 7 14.84 -11.01 10.04
CA VAL A 7 14.50 -11.63 8.76
C VAL A 7 12.99 -11.57 8.50
N LEU A 8 12.16 -11.93 9.49
CA LEU A 8 10.70 -11.83 9.39
C LEU A 8 10.23 -10.40 9.14
N LEU A 9 10.87 -9.42 9.79
CA LEU A 9 10.58 -8.00 9.57
C LEU A 9 10.95 -7.52 8.17
N GLY A 10 12.07 -8.00 7.63
CA GLY A 10 12.46 -7.75 6.24
C GLY A 10 11.46 -8.31 5.24
N CYS A 11 10.98 -9.54 5.46
CA CYS A 11 9.94 -10.14 4.63
C CYS A 11 8.62 -9.33 4.70
N ALA A 12 8.17 -8.97 5.90
CA ALA A 12 6.97 -8.17 6.07
C ALA A 12 7.06 -6.79 5.37
N ALA A 13 8.24 -6.15 5.40
CA ALA A 13 8.48 -4.90 4.69
C ALA A 13 8.42 -5.08 3.15
N LEU A 14 8.97 -6.17 2.62
CA LEU A 14 8.88 -6.48 1.19
C LEU A 14 7.44 -6.75 0.75
N ASP A 15 6.67 -7.49 1.56
CA ASP A 15 5.25 -7.74 1.29
C ASP A 15 4.45 -6.44 1.30
N LEU A 16 4.73 -5.55 2.26
CA LEU A 16 4.13 -4.21 2.30
C LEU A 16 4.42 -3.40 1.04
N ILE A 17 5.68 -3.42 0.56
CA ILE A 17 6.05 -2.75 -0.69
C ILE A 17 5.27 -3.33 -1.87
N ALA A 18 5.16 -4.67 -1.96
CA ALA A 18 4.41 -5.32 -3.02
C ALA A 18 2.92 -4.93 -2.99
N ILE A 19 2.30 -4.90 -1.81
CA ILE A 19 0.91 -4.48 -1.63
C ILE A 19 0.72 -3.02 -2.06
N VAL A 20 1.64 -2.12 -1.69
CA VAL A 20 1.60 -0.70 -2.07
C VAL A 20 1.68 -0.52 -3.59
N VAL A 21 2.57 -1.26 -4.27
CA VAL A 21 2.67 -1.25 -5.73
C VAL A 21 1.38 -1.74 -6.36
N LEU A 22 0.82 -2.85 -5.87
CA LEU A 22 -0.42 -3.41 -6.38
C LEU A 22 -1.59 -2.43 -6.20
N LEU A 23 -1.69 -1.77 -5.04
CA LEU A 23 -2.70 -0.75 -4.77
C LEU A 23 -2.57 0.45 -5.71
N SER A 24 -1.33 0.86 -6.02
CA SER A 24 -1.05 1.96 -6.95
C SER A 24 -1.48 1.63 -8.37
N ILE A 25 -1.25 0.39 -8.81
CA ILE A 25 -1.72 -0.10 -10.13
C ILE A 25 -3.24 -0.10 -10.17
N VAL A 26 -3.90 -0.67 -9.16
CA VAL A 26 -5.37 -0.72 -9.07
C VAL A 26 -5.95 0.70 -9.07
N TRP A 27 -5.33 1.65 -8.37
CA TRP A 27 -5.72 3.05 -8.38
C TRP A 27 -5.68 3.66 -9.79
N VAL A 28 -4.57 3.47 -10.51
CA VAL A 28 -4.41 3.99 -11.88
C VAL A 28 -5.46 3.39 -12.80
N LEU A 29 -5.67 2.08 -12.72
CA LEU A 29 -6.66 1.36 -13.53
C LEU A 29 -8.08 1.85 -13.24
N HIS A 30 -8.44 2.00 -11.97
CA HIS A 30 -9.72 2.54 -11.56
C HIS A 30 -9.94 3.98 -12.07
N ARG A 31 -8.89 4.81 -12.06
CA ARG A 31 -8.96 6.17 -12.62
C ARG A 31 -9.18 6.15 -14.14
N GLN A 32 -8.59 5.21 -14.87
CA GLN A 32 -8.82 5.03 -16.31
C GLN A 32 -10.26 4.58 -16.58
N MET A 33 -10.74 3.55 -15.87
CA MET A 33 -12.11 3.04 -15.97
C MET A 33 -13.15 4.14 -15.75
N ARG A 34 -12.94 5.03 -14.76
CA ARG A 34 -13.87 6.17 -14.54
C ARG A 34 -13.87 7.18 -15.68
N LYS A 35 -12.74 7.42 -16.33
CA LYS A 35 -12.69 8.30 -17.51
C LYS A 35 -13.46 7.69 -18.68
N GLU A 36 -13.31 6.38 -18.90
CA GLU A 36 -14.02 5.67 -19.96
C GLU A 36 -15.53 5.60 -19.70
N ALA A 37 -15.93 5.33 -18.44
CA ALA A 37 -17.33 5.34 -18.05
C ALA A 37 -17.97 6.73 -18.19
N ALA A 38 -17.26 7.79 -17.77
CA ALA A 38 -17.72 9.17 -17.96
C ALA A 38 -17.92 9.51 -19.45
N ALA A 39 -17.06 9.00 -20.34
CA ALA A 39 -17.23 9.16 -21.79
C ALA A 39 -18.43 8.40 -22.36
N ARG A 40 -18.89 7.34 -21.68
CA ARG A 40 -20.11 6.57 -22.01
C ARG A 40 -21.37 7.10 -21.32
N GLY A 41 -21.25 8.17 -20.51
CA GLY A 41 -22.35 8.72 -19.73
C GLY A 41 -22.69 7.92 -18.46
N GLU A 42 -21.85 6.96 -18.08
CA GLU A 42 -22.01 6.15 -16.87
C GLU A 42 -21.32 6.81 -15.67
N VAL A 43 -22.01 6.85 -14.53
CA VAL A 43 -21.47 7.41 -13.27
C VAL A 43 -20.99 6.28 -12.37
N ILE A 44 -19.68 6.03 -12.35
CA ILE A 44 -19.03 5.13 -11.37
C ILE A 44 -18.78 5.92 -10.08
N VAL A 45 -19.04 5.38 -8.90
CA VAL A 45 -18.79 6.05 -7.60
C VAL A 45 -17.29 6.19 -7.31
N SER A 46 -16.88 7.30 -6.69
CA SER A 46 -15.46 7.56 -6.40
C SER A 46 -14.99 6.78 -5.17
N ALA A 47 -14.22 5.72 -5.37
CA ALA A 47 -13.48 5.05 -4.29
C ALA A 47 -12.15 5.78 -3.93
N ALA A 48 -11.95 7.01 -4.41
CA ALA A 48 -10.68 7.72 -4.30
C ALA A 48 -10.21 7.94 -2.85
N SER A 49 -11.15 8.26 -1.94
CA SER A 49 -10.83 8.42 -0.52
C SER A 49 -10.43 7.09 0.14
N GLN A 50 -11.08 5.99 -0.24
CA GLN A 50 -10.82 4.67 0.35
C GLN A 50 -9.39 4.20 0.06
N PHE A 51 -8.91 4.29 -1.18
CA PHE A 51 -7.52 3.91 -1.46
C PHE A 51 -6.51 4.85 -0.80
N GLY A 52 -6.85 6.14 -0.62
CA GLY A 52 -6.00 7.09 0.10
C GLY A 52 -5.78 6.68 1.56
N TYR A 53 -6.84 6.29 2.27
CA TYR A 53 -6.72 5.79 3.65
C TYR A 53 -5.94 4.49 3.73
N VAL A 54 -6.16 3.55 2.80
CA VAL A 54 -5.43 2.29 2.76
C VAL A 54 -3.94 2.52 2.50
N PHE A 55 -3.60 3.41 1.56
CA PHE A 55 -2.21 3.76 1.26
C PHE A 55 -1.51 4.40 2.46
N ALA A 56 -2.15 5.35 3.13
CA ALA A 56 -1.60 5.98 4.32
C ALA A 56 -1.37 4.96 5.45
N GLY A 57 -2.31 4.03 5.66
CA GLY A 57 -2.16 2.95 6.63
C GLY A 57 -0.99 2.01 6.31
N LEU A 58 -0.81 1.64 5.04
CA LEU A 58 0.31 0.81 4.59
C LEU A 58 1.66 1.50 4.77
N MET A 59 1.76 2.80 4.45
CA MET A 59 2.98 3.58 4.68
C MET A 59 3.34 3.66 6.16
N LEU A 60 2.35 3.86 7.04
CA LEU A 60 2.56 3.87 8.49
C LEU A 60 3.06 2.50 8.99
N LEU A 61 2.47 1.40 8.49
CA LEU A 61 2.90 0.05 8.85
C LEU A 61 4.35 -0.22 8.42
N LEU A 62 4.72 0.21 7.21
CA LEU A 62 6.08 0.11 6.70
C LEU A 62 7.07 0.91 7.55
N ALA A 63 6.73 2.14 7.92
CA ALA A 63 7.56 2.98 8.80
C ALA A 63 7.75 2.34 10.18
N LEU A 64 6.69 1.73 10.73
CA LEU A 64 6.75 0.96 11.98
C LEU A 64 7.67 -0.25 11.84
N CYS A 65 7.59 -1.01 10.75
CA CYS A 65 8.50 -2.13 10.49
C CYS A 65 9.96 -1.65 10.43
N CYS A 66 10.26 -0.62 9.64
CA CYS A 66 11.62 -0.10 9.54
C CYS A 66 12.14 0.46 10.88
N GLY A 67 11.30 1.17 11.62
CA GLY A 67 11.63 1.72 12.94
C GLY A 67 11.89 0.64 13.99
N LEU A 68 11.05 -0.42 14.03
CA LEU A 68 11.26 -1.56 14.94
C LEU A 68 12.55 -2.31 14.60
N ALA A 69 12.84 -2.53 13.32
CA ALA A 69 14.08 -3.16 12.90
C ALA A 69 15.30 -2.35 13.36
N ALA A 70 15.29 -1.03 13.17
CA ALA A 70 16.37 -0.15 13.58
C ALA A 70 16.57 -0.14 15.11
N ALA A 71 15.48 -0.05 15.89
CA ALA A 71 15.52 -0.10 17.35
C ALA A 71 16.02 -1.46 17.88
N LEU A 72 15.76 -2.55 17.15
CA LEU A 72 16.27 -3.88 17.47
C LEU A 72 17.73 -4.10 17.05
N VAL A 73 18.33 -3.22 16.24
CA VAL A 73 19.73 -3.31 15.80
C VAL A 73 20.67 -2.49 16.69
N LEU A 74 20.19 -1.36 17.22
CA LEU A 74 20.83 -0.61 18.32
C LEU A 74 20.89 -1.42 19.63
#